data_AF-A0A6J0N1P0-F1
#
_entry.id   AF-A0A6J0N1P0-F1
#
_cell.length_a   1.000
_cell.length_b   1.000
_cell.length_c   1.000
_cell.angle_alpha   90.00
_cell.angle_beta   90.00
_cell.angle_gamma   90.00
#
_symmetry.space_group_name_H-M   'P 1'
#
loop_
_entity.id
_entity.type
_entity.pdbx_description
1 polymer ?
#
loop_
_entity_poly.entity_id
_entity_poly.type
_entity_poly.pdbx_seq_one_letter_code
_entity_poly.pdbx_strand_id
1 'polypeptide(L)'
;MSETEATGVTDESAPANPTGSDATEHTSIGVVDSVEEAIGGGGAEKWVDGFQRTVKESTDSAIRSARSLRENSTSQFRSIQDFVPHALTQYKTYENAFFSKVTEELINAKEHPAAAAGIGLAAGLVLMRGPRRFLFRRTLGRFQSEEAQFLRAEKHVQELNMSVDLMKKESSKLLERSALAEKDMKRGLSELMDSGNNIHRLAKSVHNCECQAADLMDGLRQIPGREAIKLRAEVASMTSLLRLKRIALNKRIMGMSELGVPV
;
A
#
# COMPACT_ATOMS: atom_id res chain seq x y z
N MET A 1 8.32 -48.77 40.88
CA MET A 1 9.78 -49.00 40.80
C MET A 1 10.25 -48.27 39.56
N SER A 2 10.87 -47.10 39.55
CA SER A 2 11.41 -46.16 40.57
C SER A 2 11.54 -44.82 39.78
N GLU A 3 11.05 -43.67 40.23
CA GLU A 3 11.78 -42.62 40.99
C GLU A 3 13.25 -42.46 40.53
N THR A 4 13.78 -41.29 40.12
CA THR A 4 13.80 -39.97 40.78
C THR A 4 14.36 -38.85 39.86
N GLU A 5 13.90 -37.60 40.10
CA GLU A 5 14.64 -36.31 40.23
C GLU A 5 15.73 -35.86 39.23
N ALA A 6 16.02 -34.58 38.97
CA ALA A 6 15.41 -33.27 39.25
C ALA A 6 16.36 -32.18 38.70
N THR A 7 15.83 -30.96 38.48
CA THR A 7 16.46 -29.62 38.68
C THR A 7 17.68 -29.21 37.82
N GLY A 8 17.81 -27.98 37.31
CA GLY A 8 17.03 -26.75 37.41
C GLY A 8 17.86 -25.51 37.01
N VAL A 9 17.14 -24.40 36.72
CA VAL A 9 17.47 -22.97 37.00
C VAL A 9 18.56 -22.31 36.12
N THR A 10 18.30 -21.39 35.17
CA THR A 10 17.86 -19.96 35.17
C THR A 10 18.79 -18.92 35.83
N ASP A 11 19.23 -17.95 35.04
CA ASP A 11 19.58 -16.54 35.35
C ASP A 11 19.44 -15.80 33.99
N GLU A 12 18.54 -14.86 33.70
CA GLU A 12 18.18 -13.53 34.25
C GLU A 12 19.26 -12.45 34.12
N SER A 13 19.12 -11.57 33.11
CA SER A 13 19.13 -10.09 33.27
C SER A 13 19.13 -9.36 31.91
N ALA A 14 18.19 -8.42 31.76
CA ALA A 14 18.12 -7.36 30.73
C ALA A 14 18.66 -6.03 31.34
N PRO A 15 18.38 -4.81 30.80
CA PRO A 15 18.33 -4.27 29.44
C PRO A 15 19.28 -3.05 29.27
N ALA A 16 19.45 -2.52 28.05
CA ALA A 16 19.97 -1.17 27.85
C ALA A 16 19.34 -0.49 26.62
N ASN A 17 18.60 0.59 26.88
CA ASN A 17 18.21 1.63 25.94
C ASN A 17 19.27 2.76 26.01
N PRO A 18 19.37 3.62 24.99
CA PRO A 18 19.15 5.04 25.28
C PRO A 18 18.26 5.76 24.27
N THR A 19 17.64 6.80 24.81
CA THR A 19 16.69 7.77 24.28
C THR A 19 17.31 8.96 23.53
N GLY A 20 16.49 9.60 22.68
CA GLY A 20 16.55 11.04 22.31
C GLY A 20 17.07 11.31 20.89
N SER A 21 16.53 12.22 20.08
CA SER A 21 15.46 13.22 20.23
C SER A 21 15.10 13.80 18.85
N ASP A 22 13.81 14.09 18.70
CA ASP A 22 13.10 15.06 17.86
C ASP A 22 13.89 16.14 17.07
N ALA A 23 13.50 16.37 15.80
CA ALA A 23 13.42 17.69 15.16
C ALA A 23 12.86 17.59 13.73
N THR A 24 11.64 18.10 13.56
CA THR A 24 11.00 18.51 12.31
C THR A 24 11.80 19.57 11.54
N GLU A 25 11.94 19.42 10.22
CA GLU A 25 12.03 20.56 9.30
C GLU A 25 11.34 20.24 7.96
N HIS A 26 10.38 21.09 7.61
CA HIS A 26 9.74 21.15 6.30
C HIS A 26 10.70 21.82 5.30
N THR A 27 10.87 21.27 4.11
CA THR A 27 11.17 22.08 2.92
C THR A 27 10.46 21.47 1.72
N SER A 28 9.74 22.35 1.04
CA SER A 28 8.84 22.12 -0.07
C SER A 28 9.51 22.36 -1.43
N ILE A 29 8.86 21.86 -2.48
CA ILE A 29 8.89 22.33 -3.89
C ILE A 29 9.94 21.65 -4.80
N GLY A 30 9.43 21.06 -5.88
CA GLY A 30 10.23 20.66 -7.05
C GLY A 30 9.58 19.61 -7.95
N VAL A 31 8.38 19.87 -8.46
CA VAL A 31 7.84 19.20 -9.65
C VAL A 31 8.61 19.68 -10.89
N VAL A 32 8.62 18.82 -11.93
CA VAL A 32 9.23 18.87 -13.29
C VAL A 32 10.67 18.36 -13.38
N ASP A 33 11.07 17.48 -14.30
CA ASP A 33 10.55 17.29 -15.66
C ASP A 33 10.98 15.93 -16.26
N SER A 34 10.26 15.52 -17.31
CA SER A 34 10.67 14.59 -18.38
C SER A 34 10.87 13.10 -18.07
N VAL A 35 9.75 12.36 -18.07
CA VAL A 35 9.67 11.17 -18.94
C VAL A 35 9.23 11.67 -20.31
N GLU A 36 10.20 12.06 -21.11
CA GLU A 36 10.04 12.24 -22.55
C GLU A 36 11.26 11.56 -23.16
N GLU A 37 11.07 10.32 -23.62
CA GLU A 37 11.53 9.81 -24.92
C GLU A 37 11.49 8.28 -24.91
N ALA A 38 10.27 7.74 -24.97
CA ALA A 38 10.07 6.39 -25.47
C ALA A 38 8.82 6.40 -26.36
N ILE A 39 9.07 6.12 -27.65
CA ILE A 39 8.14 5.55 -28.62
C ILE A 39 7.40 6.59 -29.46
N GLY A 40 7.79 6.64 -30.74
CA GLY A 40 7.10 7.39 -31.77
C GLY A 40 5.58 7.16 -31.79
N GLY A 41 4.85 8.26 -31.69
CA GLY A 41 3.77 8.67 -32.57
C GLY A 41 2.49 7.84 -32.69
N GLY A 42 2.31 6.75 -31.96
CA GLY A 42 1.05 6.00 -32.02
C GLY A 42 0.89 4.80 -31.08
N GLY A 43 1.97 4.40 -30.39
CA GLY A 43 1.91 3.30 -29.41
C GLY A 43 1.35 3.73 -28.06
N ALA A 44 1.79 4.88 -27.55
CA ALA A 44 1.41 5.37 -26.22
C ALA A 44 -0.07 5.75 -26.14
N GLU A 45 -0.61 6.42 -27.16
CA GLU A 45 -2.03 6.78 -27.23
C GLU A 45 -2.94 5.55 -27.20
N LYS A 46 -2.56 4.49 -27.92
CA LYS A 46 -3.33 3.23 -27.97
C LYS A 46 -3.32 2.48 -26.64
N TRP A 47 -2.21 2.54 -25.90
CA TRP A 47 -2.10 1.94 -24.56
C TRP A 47 -2.86 2.74 -23.51
N VAL A 48 -2.78 4.08 -23.55
CA VAL A 48 -3.53 4.97 -22.65
C VAL A 48 -5.03 4.85 -22.90
N ASP A 49 -5.46 4.80 -24.16
CA ASP A 49 -6.85 4.58 -24.54
C ASP A 49 -7.35 3.19 -24.15
N GLY A 50 -6.50 2.16 -24.30
CA GLY A 50 -6.79 0.81 -23.85
C GLY A 50 -7.00 0.75 -22.34
N PHE A 51 -6.10 1.38 -21.57
CA PHE A 51 -6.18 1.44 -20.11
C PHE A 51 -7.39 2.24 -19.63
N GLN A 52 -7.67 3.40 -20.21
CA GLN A 52 -8.88 4.17 -19.89
C GLN A 52 -10.15 3.41 -20.21
N ARG A 53 -10.18 2.68 -21.33
CA ARG A 53 -11.35 1.89 -21.73
C ARG A 53 -11.56 0.71 -20.78
N THR A 54 -10.50 0.01 -20.38
CA THR A 54 -10.58 -1.08 -19.38
C THR A 54 -10.97 -0.57 -17.99
N VAL A 55 -10.46 0.58 -17.54
CA VAL A 55 -10.85 1.16 -16.24
C VAL A 55 -12.31 1.63 -16.27
N LYS A 56 -12.78 2.24 -17.36
CA LYS A 56 -14.19 2.61 -17.54
C LYS A 56 -15.09 1.38 -17.57
N GLU A 57 -14.72 0.34 -18.32
CA GLU A 57 -15.48 -0.92 -18.40
C GLU A 57 -15.49 -1.67 -17.06
N SER A 58 -14.38 -1.66 -16.31
CA SER A 58 -14.29 -2.25 -14.97
C SER A 58 -15.12 -1.47 -13.95
N THR A 59 -15.15 -0.15 -14.05
CA THR A 59 -15.96 0.72 -13.17
C THR A 59 -17.44 0.53 -13.47
N ASP A 60 -17.84 0.51 -14.74
CA ASP A 60 -19.22 0.25 -15.15
C ASP A 60 -19.67 -1.18 -14.80
N SER A 61 -18.78 -2.16 -14.88
CA SER A 61 -19.06 -3.54 -14.46
C SER A 61 -19.22 -3.67 -12.95
N ALA A 62 -18.38 -2.99 -12.16
CA ALA A 62 -18.53 -2.93 -10.70
C ALA A 62 -19.81 -2.21 -10.29
N ILE A 63 -20.19 -1.13 -10.97
CA ILE A 63 -21.44 -0.40 -10.72
C ILE A 63 -22.66 -1.25 -11.10
N ARG A 64 -22.62 -1.95 -12.25
CA ARG A 64 -23.70 -2.86 -12.68
C ARG A 64 -23.82 -4.08 -11.76
N SER A 65 -22.70 -4.61 -11.27
CA SER A 65 -22.66 -5.69 -10.27
C SER A 65 -23.17 -5.23 -8.89
N ALA A 66 -22.87 -3.99 -8.49
CA ALA A 66 -23.40 -3.42 -7.25
C ALA A 66 -24.91 -3.17 -7.35
N ARG A 67 -25.40 -2.76 -8.53
CA ARG A 67 -26.85 -2.63 -8.81
C ARG A 67 -27.55 -3.98 -8.83
N SER A 68 -26.97 -5.02 -9.42
CA SER A 68 -27.57 -6.36 -9.43
C SER A 68 -27.59 -7.02 -8.04
N LEU A 69 -26.55 -6.81 -7.21
CA LEU A 69 -26.55 -7.25 -5.81
C LEU A 69 -27.61 -6.51 -4.98
N ARG A 70 -27.78 -5.20 -5.24
CA ARG A 70 -28.84 -4.38 -4.63
C ARG A 70 -30.23 -4.84 -5.05
N GLU A 71 -30.44 -5.15 -6.33
CA GLU A 71 -31.73 -5.64 -6.85
C GLU A 71 -32.05 -7.05 -6.33
N ASN A 72 -31.08 -7.97 -6.28
CA ASN A 72 -31.26 -9.32 -5.71
C ASN A 72 -31.48 -9.28 -4.18
N SER A 73 -30.85 -8.35 -3.47
CA SER A 73 -31.11 -8.13 -2.05
C SER A 73 -32.52 -7.54 -1.81
N THR A 74 -33.04 -6.72 -2.73
CA THR A 74 -34.38 -6.14 -2.60
C THR A 74 -35.53 -7.14 -2.77
N SER A 75 -35.37 -8.23 -3.52
CA SER A 75 -36.41 -9.27 -3.65
C SER A 75 -36.55 -10.10 -2.38
N GLN A 76 -35.42 -10.46 -1.75
CA GLN A 76 -35.37 -11.13 -0.44
C GLN A 76 -35.89 -10.19 0.68
N PHE A 77 -35.51 -8.91 0.64
CA PHE A 77 -36.03 -7.90 1.56
C PHE A 77 -37.53 -7.64 1.35
N ARG A 78 -38.05 -7.67 0.11
CA ARG A 78 -39.48 -7.56 -0.18
C ARG A 78 -40.26 -8.76 0.33
N SER A 79 -39.76 -9.99 0.12
CA SER A 79 -40.38 -11.19 0.69
C SER A 79 -40.46 -11.11 2.22
N ILE A 80 -39.38 -10.71 2.89
CA ILE A 80 -39.39 -10.48 4.34
C ILE A 80 -40.35 -9.34 4.71
N GLN A 81 -40.40 -8.27 3.92
CA GLN A 81 -41.31 -7.13 4.12
C GLN A 81 -42.78 -7.51 3.93
N ASP A 82 -43.09 -8.55 3.14
CA ASP A 82 -44.45 -9.08 2.95
C ASP A 82 -44.86 -10.02 4.10
N PHE A 83 -43.91 -10.78 4.68
CA PHE A 83 -44.15 -11.62 5.85
C PHE A 83 -44.20 -10.85 7.17
N VAL A 84 -43.48 -9.73 7.28
CA VAL A 84 -43.49 -8.86 8.48
C VAL A 84 -44.90 -8.38 8.86
N PRO A 85 -45.74 -7.82 7.96
CA PRO A 85 -47.08 -7.40 8.32
C PRO A 85 -47.97 -8.59 8.69
N HIS A 86 -47.82 -9.74 8.04
CA HIS A 86 -48.62 -10.94 8.36
C HIS A 86 -48.23 -11.55 9.72
N ALA A 87 -46.94 -11.64 10.03
CA ALA A 87 -46.48 -12.07 11.34
C ALA A 87 -46.84 -11.06 12.44
N LEU A 88 -46.77 -9.75 12.14
CA LEU A 88 -47.17 -8.70 13.08
C LEU A 88 -48.67 -8.66 13.32
N THR A 89 -49.51 -8.96 12.32
CA THR A 89 -50.97 -9.02 12.53
C THR A 89 -51.33 -10.22 13.39
N GLN A 90 -50.81 -11.41 13.09
CA GLN A 90 -51.05 -12.59 13.92
C GLN A 90 -50.53 -12.39 15.34
N TYR A 91 -49.32 -11.83 15.49
CA TYR A 91 -48.77 -11.48 16.79
C TYR A 91 -49.65 -10.46 17.54
N LYS A 92 -50.13 -9.40 16.86
CA LYS A 92 -51.05 -8.41 17.45
C LYS A 92 -52.39 -9.00 17.89
N THR A 93 -52.91 -10.02 17.19
CA THR A 93 -54.17 -10.67 17.56
C THR A 93 -54.02 -11.43 18.87
N TYR A 94 -52.92 -12.19 19.04
CA TYR A 94 -52.60 -12.86 20.31
C TYR A 94 -52.26 -11.86 21.41
N GLU A 95 -51.53 -10.79 21.07
CA GLU A 95 -51.16 -9.73 21.99
C GLU A 95 -52.40 -9.03 22.55
N ASN A 96 -53.34 -8.63 21.70
CA ASN A 96 -54.59 -8.01 22.13
C ASN A 96 -55.49 -8.96 22.93
N ALA A 97 -55.57 -10.25 22.57
CA ALA A 97 -56.37 -11.22 23.31
C ALA A 97 -55.81 -11.48 24.73
N PHE A 98 -54.49 -11.46 24.88
CA PHE A 98 -53.84 -11.57 26.18
C PHE A 98 -54.05 -10.31 27.01
N PHE A 99 -53.79 -9.13 26.42
CA PHE A 99 -53.93 -7.87 27.15
C PHE A 99 -55.38 -7.53 27.47
N SER A 100 -56.34 -7.88 26.61
CA SER A 100 -57.75 -7.66 26.92
C SER A 100 -58.18 -8.47 28.13
N LYS A 101 -57.75 -9.74 28.25
CA LYS A 101 -58.02 -10.57 29.42
C LYS A 101 -57.34 -10.05 30.68
N VAL A 102 -56.07 -9.63 30.59
CA VAL A 102 -55.37 -9.01 31.73
C VAL A 102 -56.04 -7.70 32.15
N THR A 103 -56.52 -6.88 31.20
CA THR A 103 -57.25 -5.65 31.53
C THR A 103 -58.65 -5.91 32.08
N GLU A 104 -59.32 -6.97 31.63
CA GLU A 104 -60.63 -7.41 32.13
C GLU A 104 -60.50 -7.94 33.56
N GLU A 105 -59.47 -8.75 33.84
CA GLU A 105 -59.11 -9.17 35.20
C GLU A 105 -58.65 -8.00 36.07
N LEU A 106 -57.98 -6.98 35.50
CA LEU A 106 -57.59 -5.75 36.22
C LEU A 106 -58.80 -4.89 36.60
N ILE A 107 -59.81 -4.81 35.72
CA ILE A 107 -61.08 -4.13 36.00
C ILE A 107 -61.88 -4.92 37.06
N ASN A 108 -61.78 -6.25 37.06
CA ASN A 108 -62.38 -7.14 38.08
C ASN A 108 -61.62 -7.07 39.43
N ALA A 109 -60.30 -6.83 39.42
CA ALA A 109 -59.44 -6.69 40.60
C ALA A 109 -59.57 -5.35 41.34
N LYS A 110 -60.54 -4.51 40.95
CA LYS A 110 -60.91 -3.26 41.65
C LYS A 110 -61.33 -3.50 43.12
N GLU A 111 -61.55 -4.75 43.52
CA GLU A 111 -61.77 -5.18 44.91
C GLU A 111 -60.50 -5.13 45.79
N HIS A 112 -59.29 -5.09 45.20
CA HIS A 112 -58.01 -4.98 45.94
C HIS A 112 -57.06 -3.93 45.32
N PRO A 113 -57.25 -2.64 45.62
CA PRO A 113 -56.59 -1.52 44.93
C PRO A 113 -55.06 -1.49 45.10
N ALA A 114 -54.50 -2.07 46.16
CA ALA A 114 -53.06 -2.09 46.40
C ALA A 114 -52.31 -3.13 45.54
N ALA A 115 -52.91 -4.29 45.28
CA ALA A 115 -52.30 -5.36 44.48
C ALA A 115 -52.42 -5.09 42.97
N ALA A 116 -53.56 -4.53 42.54
CA ALA A 116 -53.82 -4.17 41.15
C ALA A 116 -52.85 -3.09 40.62
N ALA A 117 -52.46 -2.13 41.47
CA ALA A 117 -51.49 -1.10 41.10
C ALA A 117 -50.10 -1.69 40.79
N GLY A 118 -49.64 -2.68 41.56
CA GLY A 118 -48.35 -3.34 41.35
C GLY A 118 -48.31 -4.18 40.08
N ILE A 119 -49.34 -4.99 39.84
CA ILE A 119 -49.45 -5.83 38.65
C ILE A 119 -49.59 -4.97 37.39
N GLY A 120 -50.37 -3.88 37.45
CA GLY A 120 -50.53 -2.93 36.36
C GLY A 120 -49.21 -2.24 35.96
N LEU A 121 -48.39 -1.86 36.94
CA LEU A 121 -47.07 -1.27 36.67
C LEU A 121 -46.09 -2.27 36.04
N ALA A 122 -46.06 -3.52 36.53
CA ALA A 122 -45.19 -4.56 35.99
C ALA A 122 -45.59 -4.97 34.56
N ALA A 123 -46.89 -5.15 34.30
CA ALA A 123 -47.42 -5.44 32.98
C ALA A 123 -47.19 -4.26 32.02
N GLY A 124 -47.37 -3.02 32.49
CA GLY A 124 -47.07 -1.81 31.72
C GLY A 124 -45.60 -1.73 31.30
N LEU A 125 -44.67 -2.10 32.18
CA LEU A 125 -43.24 -2.08 31.85
C LEU A 125 -42.87 -3.11 30.76
N VAL A 126 -43.48 -4.29 30.79
CA VAL A 126 -43.25 -5.35 29.80
C VAL A 126 -43.88 -5.03 28.44
N LEU A 127 -45.06 -4.39 28.45
CA LEU A 127 -45.80 -4.04 27.23
C LEU A 127 -45.21 -2.82 26.50
N MET A 128 -44.50 -1.94 27.21
CA MET A 128 -43.85 -0.77 26.60
C MET A 128 -42.74 -1.20 25.62
N ARG A 129 -42.77 -0.59 24.43
CA ARG A 129 -41.92 -0.94 23.28
C ARG A 129 -40.42 -0.71 23.53
N GLY A 130 -40.07 0.20 24.45
CA GLY A 130 -38.70 0.52 24.85
C GLY A 130 -38.08 -0.51 25.79
N PRO A 131 -38.65 -0.75 26.99
CA PRO A 131 -38.12 -1.71 27.97
C PRO A 131 -38.03 -3.14 27.41
N ARG A 132 -38.98 -3.56 26.56
CA ARG A 132 -38.91 -4.85 25.87
C ARG A 132 -37.64 -5.00 25.04
N ARG A 133 -37.29 -3.99 24.23
CA ARG A 133 -36.07 -3.99 23.40
C ARG A 133 -34.81 -3.92 24.25
N PHE A 134 -34.87 -3.24 25.39
CA PHE A 134 -33.80 -3.17 26.36
C PHE A 134 -33.55 -4.52 27.04
N LEU A 135 -34.62 -5.19 27.51
CA LEU A 135 -34.55 -6.53 28.09
C LEU A 135 -33.97 -7.52 27.10
N PHE A 136 -34.49 -7.59 25.87
CA PHE A 136 -33.95 -8.51 24.85
C PHE A 136 -32.47 -8.27 24.53
N ARG A 137 -32.02 -7.01 24.46
CA ARG A 137 -30.60 -6.70 24.23
C ARG A 137 -29.71 -7.03 25.42
N ARG A 138 -30.24 -6.95 26.65
CA ARG A 138 -29.45 -7.12 27.88
C ARG A 138 -29.48 -8.56 28.42
N THR A 139 -30.55 -9.31 28.18
CA THR A 139 -30.74 -10.67 28.73
C THR A 139 -30.37 -11.76 27.72
N LEU A 140 -30.79 -11.66 26.44
CA LEU A 140 -30.48 -12.70 25.45
C LEU A 140 -29.01 -12.72 25.03
N GLY A 141 -28.30 -11.59 25.11
CA GLY A 141 -26.85 -11.55 24.85
C GLY A 141 -26.04 -12.37 25.86
N ARG A 142 -26.59 -12.62 27.06
CA ARG A 142 -25.95 -13.38 28.15
C ARG A 142 -26.16 -14.89 28.05
N PHE A 143 -27.03 -15.35 27.15
CA PHE A 143 -27.33 -16.77 26.93
C PHE A 143 -26.63 -17.35 25.68
N GLN A 144 -25.66 -16.63 25.09
CA GLN A 144 -24.78 -17.26 24.12
C GLN A 144 -23.93 -18.31 24.85
N SER A 145 -24.16 -19.59 24.53
CA SER A 145 -23.41 -20.73 25.07
C SER A 145 -21.91 -20.45 25.05
N GLU A 146 -21.22 -20.77 26.14
CA GLU A 146 -19.76 -20.66 26.25
C GLU A 146 -19.07 -21.41 25.09
N GLU A 147 -19.64 -22.53 24.65
CA GLU A 147 -19.17 -23.32 23.51
C GLU A 147 -19.26 -22.54 22.19
N ALA A 148 -20.32 -21.74 22.00
CA ALA A 148 -20.48 -20.93 20.79
C ALA A 148 -19.48 -19.77 20.74
N GLN A 149 -19.12 -19.20 21.90
CA GLN A 149 -18.08 -18.19 21.99
C GLN A 149 -16.69 -18.77 21.76
N PHE A 150 -16.43 -19.97 22.30
CA PHE A 150 -15.17 -20.69 22.09
C PHE A 150 -14.96 -21.07 20.62
N LEU A 151 -15.95 -21.68 19.97
CA LEU A 151 -15.88 -22.02 18.54
C LEU A 151 -15.67 -20.79 17.66
N ARG A 152 -16.27 -19.66 18.03
CA ARG A 152 -16.05 -18.39 17.33
C ARG A 152 -14.62 -17.89 17.51
N ALA A 153 -14.08 -17.95 18.73
CA ALA A 153 -12.71 -17.59 19.01
C ALA A 153 -11.71 -18.50 18.26
N GLU A 154 -11.94 -19.82 18.26
CA GLU A 154 -11.11 -20.79 17.55
C GLU A 154 -11.10 -20.53 16.04
N LYS A 155 -12.26 -20.26 15.44
CA LYS A 155 -12.35 -19.86 14.03
C LYS A 155 -11.55 -18.59 13.73
N HIS A 156 -11.64 -17.58 14.60
CA HIS A 156 -10.87 -16.34 14.44
C HIS A 156 -9.36 -16.57 14.58
N VAL A 157 -8.92 -17.44 15.49
CA VAL A 157 -7.51 -17.82 15.62
C VAL A 157 -7.04 -18.57 14.38
N GLN A 158 -7.85 -19.48 13.83
CA GLN A 158 -7.51 -20.23 12.62
C GLN A 158 -7.41 -19.31 11.39
N GLU A 159 -8.37 -18.40 11.22
CA GLU A 159 -8.36 -17.37 10.17
C GLU A 159 -7.11 -16.48 10.30
N LEU A 160 -6.79 -16.03 11.51
CA LEU A 160 -5.60 -15.23 11.78
C LEU A 160 -4.33 -16.01 11.45
N ASN A 161 -4.23 -17.28 11.84
CA ASN A 161 -3.06 -18.11 11.56
C ASN A 161 -2.83 -18.27 10.04
N MET A 162 -3.91 -18.51 9.28
CA MET A 162 -3.82 -18.58 7.82
C MET A 162 -3.39 -17.23 7.21
N SER A 163 -3.89 -16.11 7.75
CA SER A 163 -3.48 -14.77 7.29
C SER A 163 -2.01 -14.47 7.59
N VAL A 164 -1.50 -14.89 8.75
CA VAL A 164 -0.11 -14.72 9.16
C VAL A 164 0.80 -15.57 8.29
N ASP A 165 0.41 -16.80 7.95
CA ASP A 165 1.19 -17.66 7.07
C ASP A 165 1.26 -17.13 5.63
N LEU A 166 0.17 -16.54 5.12
CA LEU A 166 0.19 -15.84 3.84
C LEU A 166 1.10 -14.60 3.91
N MET A 167 0.97 -13.79 4.96
CA MET A 167 1.80 -12.60 5.16
C MET A 167 3.29 -12.95 5.25
N LYS A 168 3.65 -14.05 5.92
CA LYS A 168 5.04 -14.53 5.98
C LYS A 168 5.59 -14.89 4.60
N LYS A 169 4.80 -15.59 3.77
CA LYS A 169 5.20 -15.97 2.41
C LYS A 169 5.30 -14.76 1.48
N GLU A 170 4.39 -13.80 1.60
CA GLU A 170 4.45 -12.56 0.82
C GLU A 170 5.63 -11.70 1.26
N SER A 171 5.88 -11.59 2.56
CA SER A 171 7.02 -10.86 3.12
C SER A 171 8.36 -11.45 2.67
N SER A 172 8.54 -12.78 2.72
CA SER A 172 9.76 -13.42 2.24
C SER A 172 9.98 -13.18 0.75
N LYS A 173 8.92 -13.26 -0.05
CA LYS A 173 8.98 -13.01 -1.50
C LYS A 173 9.28 -11.55 -1.83
N LEU A 174 8.79 -10.60 -1.03
CA LEU A 174 9.11 -9.19 -1.19
C LEU A 174 10.56 -8.91 -0.82
N LEU A 175 11.06 -9.51 0.26
CA LEU A 175 12.45 -9.40 0.69
C LEU A 175 13.41 -9.93 -0.38
N GLU A 176 13.11 -11.11 -0.96
CA GLU A 176 13.91 -11.66 -2.06
C GLU A 176 13.95 -10.72 -3.28
N ARG A 177 12.80 -10.12 -3.64
CA ARG A 177 12.74 -9.16 -4.75
C ARG A 177 13.46 -7.87 -4.46
N SER A 178 13.36 -7.33 -3.25
CA SER A 178 14.10 -6.12 -2.87
C SER A 178 15.59 -6.39 -2.84
N ALA A 179 16.03 -7.54 -2.34
CA ALA A 179 17.44 -7.92 -2.32
C ALA A 179 18.01 -8.11 -3.74
N LEU A 180 17.23 -8.70 -4.65
CA LEU A 180 17.61 -8.81 -6.06
C LEU A 180 17.69 -7.43 -6.72
N ALA A 181 16.68 -6.58 -6.52
CA ALA A 181 16.68 -5.23 -7.05
C ALA A 181 17.87 -4.40 -6.54
N GLU A 182 18.20 -4.51 -5.26
CA GLU A 182 19.39 -3.86 -4.67
C GLU A 182 20.68 -4.35 -5.33
N LYS A 183 20.82 -5.66 -5.53
CA LYS A 183 21.99 -6.24 -6.21
C LYS A 183 22.14 -5.72 -7.64
N ASP A 184 21.03 -5.67 -8.39
CA ASP A 184 21.02 -5.18 -9.76
C ASP A 184 21.32 -3.67 -9.83
N MET A 185 20.79 -2.88 -8.89
CA MET A 185 21.12 -1.45 -8.78
C MET A 185 22.60 -1.22 -8.47
N LYS A 186 23.16 -1.97 -7.50
CA LYS A 186 24.59 -1.89 -7.16
C LYS A 186 25.48 -2.27 -8.34
N ARG A 187 25.08 -3.32 -9.07
CA ARG A 187 25.77 -3.73 -10.29
C ARG A 187 25.69 -2.65 -11.37
N GLY A 188 24.52 -2.10 -11.63
CA GLY A 188 24.32 -1.03 -12.61
C GLY A 188 25.13 0.23 -12.25
N LEU A 189 25.18 0.61 -10.97
CA LEU A 189 26.02 1.71 -10.49
C LEU A 189 27.50 1.45 -10.75
N SER A 190 27.98 0.23 -10.49
CA SER A 190 29.38 -0.16 -10.71
C SER A 190 29.74 -0.11 -12.20
N GLU A 191 28.88 -0.66 -13.07
CA GLU A 191 29.06 -0.61 -14.52
C GLU A 191 29.07 0.83 -15.06
N LEU A 192 28.25 1.72 -14.46
CA LEU A 192 28.23 3.14 -14.79
C LEU A 192 29.49 3.87 -14.32
N MET A 193 29.99 3.58 -13.12
CA MET A 193 31.28 4.11 -12.62
C MET A 193 32.44 3.65 -13.51
N ASP A 194 32.47 2.38 -13.91
CA ASP A 194 33.53 1.86 -14.79
C ASP A 194 33.50 2.52 -16.17
N SER A 195 32.31 2.67 -16.76
CA SER A 195 32.12 3.41 -18.01
C SER A 195 32.56 4.88 -17.88
N GLY A 196 32.22 5.52 -16.77
CA GLY A 196 32.63 6.87 -16.46
C GLY A 196 34.14 7.03 -16.34
N ASN A 197 34.79 6.13 -15.59
CA ASN A 197 36.25 6.07 -15.47
C ASN A 197 36.93 5.88 -16.83
N ASN A 198 36.35 5.05 -17.71
CA ASN A 198 36.85 4.87 -19.06
C ASN A 198 36.73 6.16 -19.91
N ILE A 199 35.63 6.90 -19.80
CA ILE A 199 35.44 8.20 -20.46
C ILE A 199 36.44 9.23 -19.90
N HIS A 200 36.63 9.27 -18.59
CA HIS A 200 37.61 10.15 -17.94
C HIS A 200 39.03 9.86 -18.44
N ARG A 201 39.43 8.58 -18.45
CA ARG A 201 40.72 8.14 -18.96
C ARG A 201 40.90 8.50 -20.44
N LEU A 202 39.85 8.32 -21.26
CA LEU A 202 39.86 8.70 -22.66
C LEU A 202 40.02 10.23 -22.83
N ALA A 203 39.31 11.03 -22.05
CA ALA A 203 39.43 12.48 -22.07
C ALA A 203 40.87 12.93 -21.74
N LYS A 204 41.49 12.32 -20.73
CA LYS A 204 42.89 12.55 -20.36
C LYS A 204 43.85 12.15 -21.48
N SER A 205 43.61 10.99 -22.12
CA SER A 205 44.42 10.56 -23.28
C SER A 205 44.29 11.51 -24.47
N VAL A 206 43.08 11.97 -24.79
CA VAL A 206 42.83 12.94 -25.86
C VAL A 206 43.51 14.27 -25.55
N HIS A 207 43.49 14.71 -24.29
CA HIS A 207 44.19 15.92 -23.86
C HIS A 207 45.71 15.78 -24.06
N ASN A 208 46.30 14.64 -23.70
CA ASN A 208 47.72 14.38 -23.95
C ASN A 208 48.05 14.40 -25.46
N CYS A 209 47.22 13.79 -26.30
CA CYS A 209 47.38 13.83 -27.75
C CYS A 209 47.22 15.26 -28.31
N GLU A 210 46.30 16.06 -27.77
CA GLU A 210 46.13 17.48 -28.13
C GLU A 210 47.40 18.28 -27.82
N CYS A 211 48.00 18.07 -26.64
CA CYS A 211 49.27 18.69 -26.27
C CYS A 211 50.41 18.27 -27.22
N GLN A 212 50.57 16.98 -27.49
CA GLN A 212 51.60 16.49 -28.43
C GLN A 212 51.42 17.05 -29.84
N ALA A 213 50.17 17.17 -30.32
CA ALA A 213 49.88 17.77 -31.62
C ALA A 213 50.17 19.28 -31.63
N ALA A 214 49.91 19.98 -30.53
CA ALA A 214 50.28 21.39 -30.37
C ALA A 214 51.81 21.58 -30.36
N ASP A 215 52.54 20.75 -29.61
CA ASP A 215 54.00 20.77 -29.58
C ASP A 215 54.61 20.48 -30.97
N LEU A 216 54.03 19.52 -31.70
CA LEU A 216 54.43 19.22 -33.08
C LEU A 216 54.17 20.42 -34.02
N MET A 217 53.03 21.10 -33.86
CA MET A 217 52.69 22.30 -34.64
C MET A 217 53.71 23.42 -34.37
N ASP A 218 54.11 23.62 -33.11
CA ASP A 218 55.13 24.60 -32.72
C ASP A 218 56.53 24.23 -33.27
N GLY A 219 56.87 22.93 -33.30
CA GLY A 219 58.08 22.43 -33.96
C GLY A 219 58.07 22.68 -35.47
N LEU A 220 56.96 22.36 -36.14
CA LEU A 220 56.79 22.61 -37.58
C LEU A 220 56.86 24.10 -37.91
N ARG A 221 56.49 25.00 -36.99
CA ARG A 221 56.55 26.45 -37.16
C ARG A 221 57.98 26.97 -37.33
N GLN A 222 58.97 26.27 -36.77
CA GLN A 222 60.38 26.66 -36.82
C GLN A 222 61.07 26.28 -38.14
N ILE A 223 60.53 25.30 -38.88
CA ILE A 223 61.12 24.81 -40.13
C ILE A 223 60.49 25.55 -41.33
N PRO A 224 61.26 26.36 -42.09
CA PRO A 224 60.76 26.94 -43.34
C PRO A 224 60.81 25.89 -44.47
N GLY A 225 59.64 25.51 -45.00
CA GLY A 225 59.55 24.56 -46.13
C GLY A 225 58.12 24.36 -46.65
N ARG A 226 57.96 24.04 -47.93
CA ARG A 226 56.64 23.85 -48.58
C ARG A 226 55.86 22.68 -47.99
N GLU A 227 56.55 21.58 -47.66
CA GLU A 227 55.95 20.41 -47.02
C GLU A 227 55.56 20.69 -45.57
N ALA A 228 56.39 21.43 -44.83
CA ALA A 228 56.08 21.87 -43.48
C ALA A 228 54.81 22.73 -43.43
N ILE A 229 54.58 23.61 -44.41
CA ILE A 229 53.35 24.41 -44.48
C ILE A 229 52.09 23.54 -44.67
N LYS A 230 52.17 22.49 -45.51
CA LYS A 230 51.05 21.55 -45.68
C LYS A 230 50.78 20.77 -44.39
N LEU A 231 51.83 20.25 -43.75
CA LEU A 231 51.73 19.53 -42.48
C LEU A 231 51.19 20.42 -41.36
N ARG A 232 51.54 21.72 -41.32
CA ARG A 232 50.97 22.67 -40.35
C ARG A 232 49.45 22.78 -40.49
N ALA A 233 48.93 22.85 -41.71
CA ALA A 233 47.48 22.93 -41.93
C ALA A 233 46.77 21.65 -41.46
N GLU A 234 47.38 20.48 -41.71
CA GLU A 234 46.86 19.19 -41.27
C GLU A 234 46.94 19.00 -39.75
N VAL A 235 48.06 19.36 -39.12
CA VAL A 235 48.20 19.29 -37.66
C VAL A 235 47.26 20.29 -36.99
N ALA A 236 47.08 21.49 -37.56
CA ALA A 236 46.11 22.47 -37.05
C ALA A 236 44.67 21.95 -37.11
N SER A 237 44.29 21.29 -38.20
CA SER A 237 42.96 20.67 -38.32
C SER A 237 42.79 19.54 -37.29
N MET A 238 43.81 18.68 -37.12
CA MET A 238 43.81 17.60 -36.13
C MET A 238 43.69 18.14 -34.69
N THR A 239 44.47 19.18 -34.33
CA THR A 239 44.40 19.80 -33.01
C THR A 239 43.03 20.41 -32.74
N SER A 240 42.42 21.09 -33.73
CA SER A 240 41.07 21.63 -33.58
C SER A 240 40.02 20.54 -33.34
N LEU A 241 40.14 19.41 -34.04
CA LEU A 241 39.25 18.26 -33.89
C LEU A 241 39.41 17.60 -32.53
N LEU A 242 40.65 17.40 -32.06
CA LEU A 242 40.94 16.86 -30.73
C LEU A 242 40.38 17.75 -29.62
N ARG A 243 40.51 19.08 -29.76
CA ARG A 243 39.93 20.06 -28.84
C ARG A 243 38.41 19.95 -28.75
N LEU A 244 37.72 19.81 -29.89
CA LEU A 244 36.28 19.59 -29.92
C LEU A 244 35.88 18.27 -29.24
N LYS A 245 36.61 17.18 -29.53
CA LYS A 245 36.37 15.88 -28.88
C LYS A 245 36.57 15.95 -27.36
N ARG A 246 37.61 16.65 -26.88
CA ARG A 246 37.86 16.85 -25.44
C ARG A 246 36.68 17.59 -24.78
N ILE A 247 36.20 18.67 -25.38
CA ILE A 247 35.05 19.42 -24.85
C ILE A 247 33.80 18.53 -24.78
N ALA A 248 33.55 17.74 -25.82
CA ALA A 248 32.42 16.80 -25.86
C ALA A 248 32.53 15.72 -24.77
N LEU A 249 33.72 15.16 -24.53
CA LEU A 249 33.95 14.18 -23.46
C LEU A 249 33.81 14.81 -22.08
N ASN A 250 34.35 16.01 -21.86
CA ASN A 250 34.19 16.72 -20.58
C ASN A 250 32.73 17.07 -20.28
N LYS A 251 31.94 17.42 -21.30
CA LYS A 251 30.50 17.63 -21.15
C LYS A 251 29.79 16.34 -20.67
N ARG A 252 30.22 15.18 -21.16
CA ARG A 252 29.69 13.88 -20.71
C ARG A 252 30.08 13.56 -19.27
N ILE A 253 31.34 13.82 -18.90
CA ILE A 253 31.83 13.64 -17.51
C ILE A 253 31.01 14.52 -16.56
N MET A 254 30.80 15.79 -16.93
CA MET A 254 29.97 16.72 -16.16
C MET A 254 28.52 16.21 -16.03
N GLY A 255 27.90 15.77 -17.12
CA GLY A 255 26.56 15.19 -17.09
C GLY A 255 26.47 13.94 -16.21
N MET A 256 27.52 13.10 -16.15
CA MET A 256 27.56 11.97 -15.22
C MET A 256 27.69 12.40 -13.76
N SER A 257 28.48 13.45 -13.48
CA SER A 257 28.61 14.00 -12.13
C SER A 257 27.34 14.70 -11.63
N GLU A 258 26.58 15.35 -12.53
CA GLU A 258 25.28 15.95 -12.23
C GLU A 258 24.24 14.90 -11.84
N LEU A 259 24.34 13.68 -12.39
CA LEU A 259 23.52 12.53 -12.03
C LEU A 259 23.95 11.84 -10.72
N GLY A 260 24.94 12.40 -10.00
CA GLY A 260 25.40 11.91 -8.71
C GLY A 260 26.35 10.70 -8.79
N VAL A 261 26.85 10.36 -9.98
CA VAL A 261 27.87 9.31 -10.13
C VAL A 261 29.25 9.91 -9.87
N PRO A 262 30.03 9.40 -8.91
CA PRO A 262 31.40 9.84 -8.72
C PRO A 262 32.27 9.30 -9.86
N VAL A 263 32.85 10.21 -10.65
CA VAL A 263 33.69 9.93 -11.83
C VAL A 263 35.00 10.69 -11.78
#